data_AF-A0A0F8ZHC6-F1
#
_entry.id   AF-A0A0F8ZHC6-F1
#
_cell.length_a   1.000
_cell.length_b   1.000
_cell.length_c   1.000
_cell.angle_alpha   90.00
_cell.angle_beta   90.00
_cell.angle_gamma   90.00
#
_symmetry.space_group_name_H-M   'P 1'
#
loop_
_entity.id
_entity.type
_entity.pdbx_description
1 polymer ?
#
loop_
_entity_poly.entity_id
_entity_poly.type
_entity_poly.pdbx_seq_one_letter_code
_entity_poly.pdbx_strand_id
1 'polypeptide(L)'
;MSRADETSGVKPRRRWPWIVSGVGLLLTAFLTWNYWPIEGHITIGYDTTRITGPVNPDGTVNYVAYLNEKYGKGVTPENNAVVLLIKAYGSEGMVPDDLREEFLKALGLAEMPQADKCFEDIPDDELEKLVEAARARGDTDVEEYDYLDRFRRWPWSAKEHPRIAQWLKENEEALAVVIEATRRPQYYYPVVTPAGESDMLSTLVPTIGP
;
A
#
# COMPACT_ATOMS: atom_id res chain seq x y z
N MET A 1 65.13 28.15 -69.25
CA MET A 1 65.03 28.96 -68.02
C MET A 1 63.55 29.19 -67.73
N SER A 2 63.12 29.01 -66.47
CA SER A 2 61.77 29.23 -65.90
C SER A 2 60.70 28.17 -66.27
N ARG A 3 60.25 27.23 -65.41
CA ARG A 3 59.70 27.22 -64.02
C ARG A 3 58.17 27.37 -64.02
N ALA A 4 57.47 26.30 -63.62
CA ALA A 4 56.12 26.20 -63.03
C ALA A 4 55.61 24.75 -63.23
N ASP A 5 54.98 24.03 -62.31
CA ASP A 5 54.62 24.26 -60.91
C ASP A 5 54.20 22.89 -60.36
N GLU A 6 54.96 22.30 -59.44
CA GLU A 6 54.54 21.07 -58.74
C GLU A 6 53.70 21.50 -57.54
N THR A 7 52.39 21.31 -57.65
CA THR A 7 51.43 21.64 -56.61
C THR A 7 51.64 20.75 -55.39
N SER A 8 52.23 21.33 -54.34
CA SER A 8 52.35 20.69 -53.03
C SER A 8 50.96 20.48 -52.39
N GLY A 9 50.45 19.26 -52.49
CA GLY A 9 49.23 18.82 -51.82
C GLY A 9 49.42 18.71 -50.31
N VAL A 10 49.33 19.83 -49.58
CA VAL A 10 49.22 19.82 -48.12
C VAL A 10 47.83 19.33 -47.73
N LYS A 11 47.68 18.04 -47.41
CA LYS A 11 46.44 17.50 -46.84
C LYS A 11 46.19 18.18 -45.48
N PRO A 12 45.03 18.84 -45.26
CA PRO A 12 44.75 19.50 -44.00
C PRO A 12 44.71 18.46 -42.87
N ARG A 13 45.52 18.68 -41.80
CA ARG A 13 45.50 17.85 -40.60
C ARG A 13 44.08 17.82 -40.05
N ARG A 14 43.45 16.64 -40.14
CA ARG A 14 42.06 16.40 -39.74
C ARG A 14 41.94 16.68 -38.24
N ARG A 15 41.45 17.88 -37.87
CA ARG A 15 41.21 18.31 -36.48
C ARG A 15 39.98 17.65 -35.84
N TRP A 16 39.23 16.90 -36.64
CA TRP A 16 38.02 16.17 -36.27
C TRP A 16 38.10 15.33 -34.98
N PRO A 17 39.14 14.51 -34.73
CA PRO A 17 39.21 13.73 -33.48
C PRO A 17 39.31 14.63 -32.24
N TRP A 18 39.98 15.78 -32.33
CA TRP A 18 40.07 16.72 -31.20
C TRP A 18 38.74 17.43 -30.92
N ILE A 19 37.97 17.74 -31.96
CA ILE A 19 36.64 18.34 -31.83
C ILE A 19 35.67 17.33 -31.23
N VAL A 20 35.65 16.09 -31.73
CA VAL A 20 34.80 15.02 -31.18
C VAL A 20 35.16 14.72 -29.73
N SER A 21 36.45 14.63 -29.39
CA SER A 21 36.88 14.44 -28.01
C SER A 21 36.50 15.64 -27.13
N GLY A 22 36.63 16.86 -27.62
CA GLY A 22 36.23 18.07 -26.89
C GLY A 22 34.73 18.14 -26.61
N VAL A 23 33.90 17.82 -27.62
CA VAL A 23 32.44 17.74 -27.47
C VAL A 23 32.03 16.61 -26.52
N GLY A 24 32.68 15.44 -26.61
CA GLY A 24 32.46 14.33 -25.70
C GLY A 24 32.77 14.70 -24.24
N LEU A 25 33.87 15.40 -24.01
CA LEU A 25 34.29 15.83 -22.66
C LEU A 25 33.37 16.92 -22.08
N LEU A 26 32.87 17.81 -22.93
CA LEU A 26 31.87 18.81 -22.52
C LEU A 26 30.52 18.15 -22.21
N LEU A 27 30.10 17.16 -22.99
CA LEU A 27 28.88 16.39 -22.73
C LEU A 27 29.00 15.60 -21.42
N THR A 28 30.12 14.93 -21.17
CA THR A 28 30.31 14.22 -19.90
C THR A 28 30.33 15.18 -18.73
N ALA A 29 31.03 16.32 -18.82
CA ALA A 29 31.01 17.35 -17.78
C ALA A 29 29.60 17.89 -17.51
N PHE A 30 28.84 18.17 -18.58
CA PHE A 30 27.46 18.65 -18.49
C PHE A 30 26.53 17.61 -17.83
N LEU A 31 26.66 16.34 -18.21
CA LEU A 31 25.90 15.25 -17.62
C LEU A 31 26.31 15.04 -16.16
N THR A 32 27.59 15.02 -15.85
CA THR A 32 28.05 14.92 -14.46
C THR A 32 27.60 16.10 -13.62
N TRP A 33 27.47 17.30 -14.17
CA TRP A 33 26.98 18.46 -13.43
C TRP A 33 25.48 18.38 -13.16
N ASN A 34 24.67 17.98 -14.14
CA ASN A 34 23.22 17.88 -14.00
C ASN A 34 22.77 16.66 -13.20
N TYR A 35 23.51 15.56 -13.32
CA TYR A 35 23.22 14.29 -12.65
C TYR A 35 24.21 14.01 -11.52
N TRP A 36 24.99 15.02 -11.09
CA TRP A 36 25.77 14.88 -9.86
C TRP A 36 24.76 14.65 -8.75
N PRO A 37 24.90 13.59 -7.94
CA PRO A 37 24.02 13.40 -6.81
C PRO A 37 24.19 14.60 -5.88
N ILE A 38 23.20 15.49 -5.87
CA ILE A 38 23.06 16.50 -4.84
C ILE A 38 22.61 15.70 -3.62
N GLU A 39 23.46 15.65 -2.58
CA GLU A 39 23.09 15.10 -1.28
C GLU A 39 21.95 15.95 -0.71
N GLY A 40 20.71 15.57 -1.05
CA GLY A 40 19.50 16.22 -0.59
C GLY A 40 19.16 15.76 0.80
N HIS A 41 19.94 16.17 1.80
CA HIS A 41 19.55 15.97 3.20
C HIS A 41 18.39 16.92 3.51
N ILE A 42 17.18 16.38 3.58
CA ILE A 42 16.04 17.13 4.11
C ILE A 42 16.36 17.41 5.57
N THR A 43 16.60 18.69 5.89
CA THR A 43 16.79 19.09 7.29
C THR A 43 15.45 18.93 8.00
N ILE A 44 15.38 17.96 8.91
CA ILE A 44 14.20 17.73 9.74
C ILE A 44 14.09 18.88 10.74
N GLY A 45 12.96 19.57 10.73
CA GLY A 45 12.60 20.57 11.72
C GLY A 45 11.10 20.82 11.65
N TYR A 46 10.54 21.42 12.70
CA TYR A 46 9.10 21.68 12.77
C TYR A 46 8.55 22.48 11.58
N ASP A 47 9.41 23.33 11.01
CA ASP A 47 9.11 24.19 9.87
C ASP A 47 9.11 23.43 8.53
N THR A 48 9.72 22.24 8.46
CA THR A 48 9.82 21.40 7.25
C THR A 48 9.01 20.11 7.36
N THR A 49 8.85 19.58 8.57
CA THR A 49 8.01 18.43 8.91
C THR A 49 7.52 18.55 10.36
N ARG A 50 6.21 18.43 10.58
CA ARG A 50 5.63 18.49 11.95
C ARG A 50 6.06 17.33 12.83
N ILE A 51 6.53 16.23 12.23
CA ILE A 51 7.02 15.04 12.91
C ILE A 51 8.54 15.06 12.80
N THR A 52 9.22 15.10 13.95
CA THR A 52 10.69 15.19 14.02
C THR A 52 11.35 13.86 14.40
N GLY A 53 10.56 12.81 14.63
CA GLY A 53 11.04 11.47 14.95
C GLY A 53 9.87 10.50 15.18
N PRO A 54 10.11 9.18 15.21
CA PRO A 54 11.41 8.49 15.05
C PRO A 54 12.04 8.70 13.67
N VAL A 55 13.35 8.44 13.51
CA VAL A 55 14.08 8.61 12.24
C VAL A 55 14.68 7.29 11.76
N ASN A 56 14.73 7.12 10.44
CA ASN A 56 15.41 6.03 9.74
C ASN A 56 16.94 6.20 9.79
N PRO A 57 17.74 5.15 9.44
CA PRO A 57 19.20 5.24 9.40
C PRO A 57 19.75 6.31 8.43
N ASP A 58 19.01 6.63 7.36
CA ASP A 58 19.33 7.66 6.37
C ASP A 58 19.04 9.09 6.86
N GLY A 59 18.49 9.23 8.07
CA GLY A 59 18.13 10.51 8.68
C GLY A 59 16.77 11.05 8.26
N THR A 60 15.96 10.30 7.51
CA THR A 60 14.56 10.66 7.19
C THR A 60 13.61 10.30 8.33
N VAL A 61 12.41 10.88 8.35
CA VAL A 61 11.38 10.55 9.36
C VAL A 61 10.81 9.16 9.10
N ASN A 62 10.79 8.32 10.14
CA ASN A 62 10.11 7.03 10.12
C ASN A 62 8.64 7.22 10.56
N TYR A 63 7.78 7.40 9.56
CA TYR A 63 6.35 7.64 9.80
C TYR A 63 5.63 6.40 10.35
N VAL A 64 6.00 5.20 9.93
CA VAL A 64 5.40 3.95 10.40
C VAL A 64 5.65 3.76 11.90
N ALA A 65 6.90 3.92 12.33
CA ALA A 65 7.26 3.89 13.75
C ALA A 65 6.50 4.96 14.55
N TYR A 66 6.40 6.19 14.02
CA TYR A 66 5.64 7.26 14.67
C TYR A 66 4.15 6.89 14.85
N LEU A 67 3.50 6.37 13.80
CA LEU A 67 2.09 5.99 13.85
C LEU A 67 1.85 4.84 14.83
N ASN A 68 2.69 3.81 14.80
CA ASN A 68 2.60 2.68 15.71
C ASN A 68 2.85 3.09 17.17
N GLU A 69 3.83 3.96 17.45
CA GLU A 69 4.05 4.49 18.80
C GLU A 69 2.85 5.31 19.28
N LYS A 70 2.30 6.16 18.41
CA LYS A 70 1.19 7.05 18.76
C LYS A 70 -0.11 6.30 18.98
N TYR A 71 -0.48 5.40 18.08
CA TYR A 71 -1.78 4.71 18.10
C TYR A 71 -1.75 3.36 18.82
N GLY A 72 -0.59 2.74 18.97
CA GLY A 72 -0.41 1.52 19.77
C GLY A 72 -0.27 1.77 21.28
N LYS A 73 -0.13 3.04 21.71
CA LYS A 73 0.10 3.37 23.12
C LYS A 73 -1.06 2.93 24.01
N GLY A 74 -0.77 2.05 24.96
CA GLY A 74 -1.76 1.55 25.92
C GLY A 74 -2.71 0.50 25.35
N VAL A 75 -2.47 0.04 24.12
CA VAL A 75 -3.21 -1.04 23.51
C VAL A 75 -2.69 -2.38 24.03
N THR A 76 -3.60 -3.28 24.36
CA THR A 76 -3.32 -4.67 24.73
C THR A 76 -4.19 -5.60 23.89
N PRO A 77 -3.86 -6.89 23.75
CA PRO A 77 -4.70 -7.84 23.03
C PRO A 77 -6.18 -7.84 23.50
N GLU A 78 -6.40 -7.67 24.79
CA GLU A 78 -7.72 -7.71 25.41
C GLU A 78 -8.52 -6.42 25.19
N ASN A 79 -7.87 -5.28 24.98
CA ASN A 79 -8.56 -4.02 24.81
C ASN A 79 -8.70 -3.58 23.33
N ASN A 80 -8.04 -4.31 22.43
CA ASN A 80 -7.99 -4.01 21.00
C ASN A 80 -9.05 -4.81 20.20
N ALA A 81 -9.90 -4.09 19.48
CA ALA A 81 -10.89 -4.68 18.57
C ALA A 81 -10.26 -5.53 17.45
N VAL A 82 -9.06 -5.17 16.98
CA VAL A 82 -8.41 -5.83 15.83
C VAL A 82 -8.19 -7.33 16.05
N VAL A 83 -7.91 -7.75 17.29
CA VAL A 83 -7.71 -9.17 17.63
C VAL A 83 -8.97 -10.00 17.32
N LEU A 84 -10.14 -9.45 17.65
CA LEU A 84 -11.43 -10.11 17.38
C LEU A 84 -11.83 -9.98 15.90
N LEU A 85 -11.48 -8.88 15.23
CA LEU A 85 -11.74 -8.73 13.80
C LEU A 85 -10.94 -9.74 12.97
N ILE A 86 -9.67 -9.96 13.30
CA ILE A 86 -8.84 -11.00 12.66
C ILE A 86 -9.43 -12.38 12.91
N LYS A 87 -9.89 -12.65 14.14
CA LYS A 87 -10.60 -13.88 14.45
C LYS A 87 -11.86 -14.05 13.59
N ALA A 88 -12.63 -12.98 13.40
CA ALA A 88 -13.88 -13.03 12.65
C ALA A 88 -13.67 -13.18 11.13
N TYR A 89 -12.69 -12.49 10.53
CA TYR A 89 -12.46 -12.50 9.08
C TYR A 89 -11.40 -13.49 8.62
N GLY A 90 -10.61 -14.05 9.54
CA GLY A 90 -9.47 -14.89 9.24
C GLY A 90 -8.19 -14.08 8.99
N SER A 91 -7.06 -14.70 9.30
CA SER A 91 -5.74 -14.06 9.13
C SER A 91 -5.32 -13.88 7.68
N GLU A 92 -5.77 -14.77 6.79
CA GLU A 92 -5.37 -14.77 5.37
C GLU A 92 -5.90 -13.55 4.61
N GLY A 93 -7.13 -13.12 4.88
CA GLY A 93 -7.73 -11.95 4.24
C GLY A 93 -7.29 -10.60 4.84
N MET A 94 -6.69 -10.60 6.03
CA MET A 94 -6.32 -9.36 6.74
C MET A 94 -4.81 -9.12 6.78
N VAL A 95 -4.00 -10.15 7.01
CA VAL A 95 -2.56 -10.01 7.26
C VAL A 95 -1.76 -10.87 6.27
N PRO A 96 -1.01 -10.26 5.34
CA PRO A 96 -0.11 -10.96 4.44
C PRO A 96 0.85 -11.88 5.19
N ASP A 97 1.09 -13.08 4.64
CA ASP A 97 1.90 -14.13 5.28
C ASP A 97 3.29 -13.64 5.70
N ASP A 98 3.93 -12.82 4.87
CA ASP A 98 5.27 -12.28 5.05
C ASP A 98 5.39 -11.22 6.14
N LEU A 99 4.26 -10.64 6.58
CA LEU A 99 4.21 -9.58 7.60
C LEU A 99 3.63 -10.07 8.94
N ARG A 100 3.25 -11.36 9.04
CA ARG A 100 2.58 -11.90 10.23
C ARG A 100 3.44 -11.82 11.49
N GLU A 101 4.74 -12.01 11.39
CA GLU A 101 5.64 -11.97 12.54
C GLU A 101 5.70 -10.56 13.14
N GLU A 102 5.94 -9.55 12.30
CA GLU A 102 5.95 -8.15 12.70
C GLU A 102 4.59 -7.72 13.26
N PHE A 103 3.51 -8.20 12.65
CA PHE A 103 2.14 -7.88 13.06
C PHE A 103 1.81 -8.48 14.44
N LEU A 104 2.13 -9.76 14.67
CA LEU A 104 1.98 -10.42 15.96
C LEU A 104 2.80 -9.73 17.04
N LYS A 105 4.05 -9.39 16.74
CA LYS A 105 4.93 -8.65 17.64
C LYS A 105 4.35 -7.28 18.01
N ALA A 106 3.83 -6.54 17.04
CA ALA A 106 3.23 -5.22 17.25
C ALA A 106 1.95 -5.29 18.10
N LEU A 107 1.21 -6.40 18.04
CA LEU A 107 0.03 -6.65 18.88
C LEU A 107 0.35 -7.30 20.23
N GLY A 108 1.58 -7.78 20.45
CA GLY A 108 1.95 -8.54 21.64
C GLY A 108 1.31 -9.93 21.69
N LEU A 109 1.07 -10.54 20.54
CA LEU A 109 0.48 -11.88 20.39
C LEU A 109 1.56 -12.92 20.08
N ALA A 110 1.36 -14.15 20.55
CA ALA A 110 2.24 -15.28 20.22
C ALA A 110 1.80 -16.01 18.94
N GLU A 111 0.51 -16.00 18.64
CA GLU A 111 -0.09 -16.70 17.50
C GLU A 111 -1.29 -15.91 16.96
N MET A 112 -1.61 -16.13 15.69
CA MET A 112 -2.75 -15.46 15.06
C MET A 112 -4.06 -15.97 15.67
N PRO A 113 -5.00 -15.08 16.05
CA PRO A 113 -6.31 -15.48 16.54
C PRO A 113 -7.02 -16.38 15.52
N GLN A 114 -7.37 -17.59 15.93
CA GLN A 114 -8.11 -18.55 15.11
C GLN A 114 -9.60 -18.55 15.48
N ALA A 115 -10.46 -18.76 14.49
CA ALA A 115 -11.87 -19.04 14.68
C ALA A 115 -12.23 -20.39 14.06
N ASP A 116 -13.23 -21.05 14.64
CA ASP A 116 -13.83 -22.25 14.08
C ASP A 116 -14.55 -21.96 12.76
N LYS A 117 -15.16 -20.76 12.66
CA LYS A 117 -15.80 -20.25 11.46
C LYS A 117 -15.47 -18.78 11.26
N CYS A 118 -14.86 -18.47 10.12
CA CYS A 118 -14.63 -17.10 9.67
C CYS A 118 -15.84 -16.59 8.87
N PHE A 119 -15.88 -15.28 8.67
CA PHE A 119 -16.82 -14.65 7.77
C PHE A 119 -16.53 -15.09 6.34
N GLU A 120 -17.56 -15.58 5.65
CA GLU A 120 -17.48 -16.04 4.27
C GLU A 120 -18.30 -15.08 3.39
N ASP A 121 -17.65 -14.56 2.36
CA ASP A 121 -18.33 -13.76 1.34
C ASP A 121 -19.26 -14.63 0.48
N ILE A 122 -20.20 -13.97 -0.22
CA ILE A 122 -21.02 -14.65 -1.23
C ILE A 122 -20.08 -15.01 -2.40
N PRO A 123 -20.04 -16.28 -2.85
CA PRO A 123 -19.22 -16.66 -4.00
C PRO A 123 -19.55 -15.83 -5.25
N ASP A 124 -18.52 -15.46 -6.02
CA ASP A 124 -18.67 -14.59 -7.21
C ASP A 124 -19.73 -15.13 -8.18
N ASP A 125 -19.74 -16.43 -8.44
CA ASP A 125 -20.70 -17.07 -9.37
C ASP A 125 -22.15 -17.05 -8.85
N GLU A 126 -22.33 -16.94 -7.54
CA GLU A 126 -23.63 -16.77 -6.92
C GLU A 126 -24.05 -15.29 -6.90
N LEU A 127 -23.11 -14.39 -6.61
CA LEU A 127 -23.33 -12.95 -6.67
C LEU A 127 -23.75 -12.51 -8.07
N GLU A 128 -23.08 -13.01 -9.12
CA GLU A 128 -23.41 -12.77 -10.53
C GLU A 128 -24.87 -13.16 -10.82
N LYS A 129 -25.30 -14.36 -10.41
CA LYS A 129 -26.69 -14.82 -10.59
C LYS A 129 -27.71 -13.93 -9.88
N LEU A 130 -27.37 -13.42 -8.69
CA LEU A 130 -28.25 -12.50 -7.95
C LEU A 130 -28.39 -11.16 -8.66
N VAL A 131 -27.30 -10.64 -9.22
CA VAL A 131 -27.26 -9.41 -10.02
C VAL A 131 -28.08 -9.58 -11.30
N GLU A 132 -27.89 -10.67 -12.04
CA GLU A 132 -28.68 -10.98 -13.24
C GLU A 132 -30.18 -11.06 -12.93
N ALA A 133 -30.54 -11.74 -11.83
CA ALA A 133 -31.93 -11.84 -11.39
C ALA A 133 -32.51 -10.46 -11.02
N ALA A 134 -31.71 -9.55 -10.44
CA ALA A 134 -32.13 -8.18 -10.17
C ALA A 134 -32.37 -7.41 -11.47
N ARG A 135 -31.45 -7.48 -12.44
CA ARG A 135 -31.59 -6.87 -13.76
C ARG A 135 -32.85 -7.37 -14.49
N ALA A 136 -33.12 -8.67 -14.44
CA ALA A 136 -34.33 -9.27 -15.02
C ALA A 136 -35.63 -8.75 -14.39
N ARG A 137 -35.61 -8.29 -13.13
CA ARG A 137 -36.74 -7.64 -12.46
C ARG A 137 -36.89 -6.15 -12.79
N GLY A 138 -36.08 -5.63 -13.71
CA GLY A 138 -36.13 -4.24 -14.17
C GLY A 138 -35.15 -3.31 -13.45
N ASP A 139 -34.22 -3.85 -12.68
CA ASP A 139 -33.23 -3.08 -11.93
C ASP A 139 -31.98 -2.85 -12.78
N THR A 140 -32.05 -1.85 -13.66
CA THR A 140 -31.04 -1.61 -14.70
C THR A 140 -29.78 -0.90 -14.19
N ASP A 141 -29.80 -0.40 -12.95
CA ASP A 141 -28.70 0.39 -12.34
C ASP A 141 -27.89 -0.44 -11.34
N VAL A 142 -27.88 -1.77 -11.51
CA VAL A 142 -27.15 -2.71 -10.66
C VAL A 142 -25.90 -3.19 -11.39
N GLU A 143 -24.76 -2.62 -11.01
CA GLU A 143 -23.45 -3.23 -11.27
C GLU A 143 -23.13 -4.26 -10.18
N GLU A 144 -22.32 -5.26 -10.52
CA GLU A 144 -21.96 -6.35 -9.61
C GLU A 144 -21.33 -5.83 -8.31
N TYR A 145 -20.40 -4.88 -8.43
CA TYR A 145 -19.75 -4.21 -7.30
C TYR A 145 -20.71 -3.41 -6.40
N ASP A 146 -21.84 -2.94 -6.94
CA ASP A 146 -22.79 -2.08 -6.22
C ASP A 146 -23.97 -2.86 -5.61
N TYR A 147 -24.16 -4.13 -6.00
CA TYR A 147 -25.31 -4.91 -5.56
C TYR A 147 -25.37 -5.08 -4.04
N LEU A 148 -24.24 -5.46 -3.42
CA LEU A 148 -24.18 -5.61 -1.96
C LEU A 148 -24.27 -4.27 -1.23
N ASP A 149 -23.73 -3.19 -1.81
CA ASP A 149 -23.74 -1.87 -1.19
C ASP A 149 -25.14 -1.29 -1.07
N ARG A 150 -26.05 -1.65 -2.00
CA ARG A 150 -27.47 -1.29 -1.90
C ARG A 150 -28.10 -1.72 -0.57
N PHE A 151 -27.77 -2.92 -0.08
CA PHE A 151 -28.31 -3.45 1.18
C PHE A 151 -27.74 -2.77 2.43
N ARG A 152 -26.65 -2.00 2.28
CA ARG A 152 -26.11 -1.13 3.34
C ARG A 152 -26.79 0.24 3.38
N ARG A 153 -27.26 0.73 2.24
CA ARG A 153 -27.85 2.08 2.10
C ARG A 153 -29.34 2.11 2.36
N TRP A 154 -30.08 1.10 1.90
CA TRP A 154 -31.54 1.10 1.93
C TRP A 154 -32.10 0.00 2.82
N PRO A 155 -33.16 0.25 3.61
CA PRO A 155 -33.84 -0.79 4.36
C PRO A 155 -34.39 -1.86 3.43
N TRP A 156 -34.29 -3.12 3.85
CA TRP A 156 -34.80 -4.28 3.14
C TRP A 156 -35.29 -5.32 4.14
N SER A 157 -36.12 -6.25 3.67
CA SER A 157 -36.65 -7.36 4.47
C SER A 157 -36.16 -8.71 3.96
N ALA A 158 -36.12 -9.71 4.85
CA ALA A 158 -35.76 -11.08 4.48
C ALA A 158 -36.70 -11.70 3.42
N LYS A 159 -37.91 -11.17 3.24
CA LYS A 159 -38.84 -11.63 2.20
C LYS A 159 -38.47 -11.09 0.81
N GLU A 160 -37.91 -9.89 0.75
CA GLU A 160 -37.48 -9.26 -0.50
C GLU A 160 -36.16 -9.86 -1.00
N HIS A 161 -35.24 -10.14 -0.07
CA HIS A 161 -33.92 -10.68 -0.40
C HIS A 161 -33.59 -11.92 0.46
N PRO A 162 -34.26 -13.06 0.23
CA PRO A 162 -34.11 -14.25 1.06
C PRO A 162 -32.70 -14.83 1.04
N ARG A 163 -32.00 -14.79 -0.10
CA ARG A 163 -30.62 -15.27 -0.19
C ARG A 163 -29.64 -14.43 0.65
N ILE A 164 -29.79 -13.10 0.63
CA ILE A 164 -28.98 -12.20 1.46
C ILE A 164 -29.26 -12.44 2.95
N ALA A 165 -30.53 -12.61 3.33
CA ALA A 165 -30.89 -12.97 4.70
C ALA A 165 -30.30 -14.31 5.15
N GLN A 166 -30.30 -15.31 4.25
CA GLN A 166 -29.67 -16.59 4.51
C GLN A 166 -28.16 -16.47 4.68
N TRP A 167 -27.48 -15.71 3.82
CA TRP A 167 -26.03 -15.46 3.92
C TRP A 167 -25.64 -14.81 5.25
N LEU A 168 -26.42 -13.83 5.72
CA LEU A 168 -26.19 -13.22 7.03
C LEU A 168 -26.38 -14.22 8.17
N LYS A 169 -27.36 -15.13 8.04
CA LYS A 169 -27.57 -16.21 9.01
C LYS A 169 -26.44 -17.23 9.00
N GLU A 170 -25.92 -17.57 7.82
CA GLU A 170 -24.74 -18.43 7.66
C GLU A 170 -23.52 -17.83 8.36
N ASN A 171 -23.41 -16.49 8.40
CA ASN A 171 -22.33 -15.73 9.03
C ASN A 171 -22.60 -15.26 10.47
N GLU A 172 -23.71 -15.71 11.10
CA GLU A 172 -24.15 -15.18 12.40
C GLU A 172 -23.08 -15.30 13.50
N GLU A 173 -22.33 -16.41 13.53
CA GLU A 173 -21.26 -16.64 14.50
C GLU A 173 -20.09 -15.65 14.33
N ALA A 174 -19.61 -15.44 13.09
CA ALA A 174 -18.54 -14.48 12.80
C ALA A 174 -19.01 -13.05 13.09
N LEU A 175 -20.25 -12.71 12.73
CA LEU A 175 -20.84 -11.39 13.01
C LEU A 175 -21.01 -11.14 14.52
N ALA A 176 -21.28 -12.17 15.32
CA ALA A 176 -21.31 -12.03 16.77
C ALA A 176 -19.93 -11.65 17.34
N VAL A 177 -18.85 -12.20 16.79
CA VAL A 177 -17.47 -11.80 17.14
C VAL A 177 -17.21 -10.35 16.73
N VAL A 178 -17.67 -9.91 15.56
CA VAL A 178 -17.57 -8.50 15.14
C VAL A 178 -18.32 -7.59 16.12
N ILE A 179 -19.53 -7.98 16.56
CA ILE A 179 -20.28 -7.23 17.58
C ILE A 179 -19.47 -7.14 18.88
N GLU A 180 -18.82 -8.21 19.32
CA GLU A 180 -17.94 -8.17 20.48
C GLU A 180 -16.75 -7.20 20.25
N ALA A 181 -16.16 -7.21 19.06
CA ALA A 181 -15.07 -6.31 18.70
C ALA A 181 -15.47 -4.83 18.82
N THR A 182 -16.68 -4.47 18.40
CA THR A 182 -17.18 -3.07 18.51
C THR A 182 -17.31 -2.57 19.95
N ARG A 183 -17.33 -3.48 20.93
CA ARG A 183 -17.39 -3.14 22.37
C ARG A 183 -16.02 -2.96 23.00
N ARG A 184 -14.94 -3.29 22.28
CA ARG A 184 -13.57 -3.10 22.78
C ARG A 184 -13.24 -1.59 22.77
N PRO A 185 -12.55 -1.08 23.80
CA PRO A 185 -12.33 0.35 23.97
C PRO A 185 -11.28 0.94 23.01
N GLN A 186 -10.46 0.11 22.37
CA GLN A 186 -9.41 0.55 21.46
C GLN A 186 -9.52 -0.16 20.11
N TYR A 187 -9.09 0.53 19.05
CA TYR A 187 -8.84 -0.05 17.74
C TYR A 187 -7.46 0.41 17.29
N TYR A 188 -6.54 -0.55 17.16
CA TYR A 188 -5.20 -0.31 16.63
C TYR A 188 -4.83 -1.44 15.70
N TYR A 189 -4.68 -1.10 14.42
CA TYR A 189 -4.19 -1.97 13.37
C TYR A 189 -2.76 -1.57 13.05
N PRO A 190 -1.74 -2.34 13.45
CA PRO A 190 -0.35 -2.01 13.20
C PRO A 190 -0.07 -1.78 11.72
N VAL A 191 0.65 -0.70 11.42
CA VAL A 191 1.26 -0.52 10.09
C VAL A 191 2.58 -1.29 10.11
N VAL A 192 2.67 -2.33 9.30
CA VAL A 192 3.86 -3.18 9.19
C VAL A 192 4.39 -3.08 7.77
N THR A 193 5.70 -2.97 7.62
CA THR A 193 6.39 -2.98 6.33
C THR A 193 7.45 -4.08 6.38
N PRO A 194 7.85 -4.64 5.22
CA PRO A 194 9.05 -5.46 5.15
C PRO A 194 10.24 -4.73 5.78
N ALA A 195 11.16 -5.47 6.41
CA ALA A 195 12.22 -4.88 7.20
C ALA A 195 13.15 -3.97 6.38
N GLY A 196 13.23 -2.70 6.76
CA GLY A 196 14.21 -1.74 6.26
C GLY A 196 13.55 -0.55 5.56
N GLU A 197 13.51 0.58 6.27
CA GLU A 197 13.14 1.91 5.76
C GLU A 197 11.68 2.05 5.33
N SER A 198 10.88 2.68 6.20
CA SER A 198 9.53 3.09 5.84
C SER A 198 9.52 4.56 5.46
N ASP A 199 9.02 4.84 4.26
CA ASP A 199 8.77 6.19 3.79
C ASP A 199 7.34 6.65 4.13
N MET A 200 6.98 7.86 3.73
CA MET A 200 5.61 8.36 3.90
C MET A 200 4.60 7.51 3.10
N LEU A 201 4.97 7.03 1.92
CA LEU A 201 4.07 6.26 1.04
C LEU A 201 3.67 4.92 1.67
N SER A 202 4.58 4.33 2.44
CA SER A 202 4.35 3.14 3.26
C SER A 202 3.18 3.30 4.24
N THR A 203 2.82 4.54 4.62
CA THR A 203 1.65 4.79 5.48
C THR A 203 0.32 4.83 4.73
N LEU A 204 0.35 5.10 3.42
CA LEU A 204 -0.86 5.18 2.58
C LEU A 204 -1.25 3.81 2.05
N VAL A 205 -0.26 2.96 1.75
CA VAL A 205 -0.48 1.59 1.30
C VAL A 205 0.44 0.65 2.08
N PRO A 206 0.09 0.31 3.34
CA PRO A 206 0.91 -0.53 4.23
C PRO A 206 1.32 -1.88 3.64
N THR A 207 0.62 -2.35 2.62
CA THR A 207 0.77 -3.68 2.01
C THR A 207 1.52 -3.68 0.68
N ILE A 208 1.94 -2.52 0.16
CA ILE A 208 2.85 -2.45 -0.98
C ILE A 208 4.25 -2.23 -0.41
N GLY A 209 4.95 -3.33 -0.14
CA GLY A 209 6.42 -3.29 -0.11
C GLY A 209 6.97 -2.83 -1.47
N PRO A 210 8.24 -2.41 -1.55
CA PRO A 210 8.88 -2.10 -2.84
C PRO A 210 8.77 -3.24 -3.86
#